data_AF-A0AAN9YD82-F1
#
_entry.id   AF-A0AAN9YD82-F1
#
_cell.length_a   1.000
_cell.length_b   1.000
_cell.length_c   1.000
_cell.angle_alpha   90.00
_cell.angle_beta   90.00
_cell.angle_gamma   90.00
#
_symmetry.space_group_name_H-M   'P 1'
#
loop_
_entity.id
_entity.type
_entity.pdbx_description
1 polymer ?
#
loop_
_entity_poly.entity_id
_entity_poly.type
_entity_poly.pdbx_seq_one_letter_code
_entity_poly.pdbx_strand_id
1 'polypeptide(L)' 'MPIQREHKKAEAAGTRAPVKANGLPVKAPKETVTCQNCRKEIVKAFTQQLTDHAETHKGWTKETCWPSVQFA' A
#
# COMPACT_ATOMS: atom_id res chain seq x y z
N MET A 1 41.02 -5.37 1.09
CA MET A 1 40.77 -3.95 0.75
C MET A 1 39.27 -3.71 0.75
N PRO A 2 38.79 -2.64 1.42
CA PRO A 2 37.41 -2.52 1.88
C PRO A 2 36.47 -2.09 0.75
N ILE A 3 35.62 -3.02 0.28
CA ILE A 3 34.56 -2.74 -0.72
C ILE A 3 33.34 -2.14 0.00
N GLN A 4 33.58 -1.20 0.90
CA GLN A 4 32.56 -0.36 1.55
C GLN A 4 32.16 0.82 0.66
N ARG A 5 32.58 0.84 -0.62
CA ARG A 5 32.41 1.96 -1.56
C ARG A 5 31.26 1.80 -2.56
N GLU A 6 30.58 0.64 -2.61
CA GLU A 6 29.47 0.43 -3.54
C GLU A 6 28.12 0.95 -2.99
N HIS A 7 27.96 1.05 -1.67
CA HIS A 7 26.67 1.33 -1.03
C HIS A 7 26.28 2.82 -0.94
N LYS A 8 27.09 3.76 -1.44
CA LYS A 8 26.96 5.20 -1.10
C LYS A 8 26.63 6.14 -2.28
N LYS A 9 26.39 5.65 -3.51
CA LYS A 9 26.25 6.52 -4.70
C LYS A 9 24.93 6.44 -5.49
N ALA A 10 24.00 5.55 -5.16
CA ALA A 10 22.74 5.43 -5.91
C ALA A 10 21.57 6.26 -5.35
N GLU A 11 21.73 6.88 -4.18
CA GLU A 11 20.73 7.71 -3.48
C GLU A 11 20.78 9.19 -3.91
N ALA A 12 21.11 9.51 -5.16
CA ALA A 12 21.47 10.88 -5.55
C ALA A 12 20.84 11.43 -6.84
N ALA A 13 19.90 10.72 -7.47
CA ALA A 13 19.25 11.23 -8.68
C ALA A 13 17.74 10.96 -8.63
N GLY A 14 16.99 11.93 -8.12
CA GLY A 14 15.54 11.97 -8.21
C GLY A 14 15.04 11.74 -9.63
N THR A 15 13.85 11.14 -9.71
CA THR A 15 13.07 10.89 -10.93
C THR A 15 13.53 9.68 -11.77
N ARG A 16 13.46 8.49 -11.17
CA ARG A 16 13.12 7.28 -11.93
C ARG A 16 11.95 6.61 -11.22
N ALA A 17 10.84 6.44 -11.94
CA ALA A 17 9.73 5.61 -11.52
C ALA A 17 10.30 4.30 -10.94
N PRO A 18 9.82 3.82 -9.78
CA PRO A 18 10.32 2.58 -9.21
C PRO A 18 10.21 1.51 -10.30
N VAL A 19 11.28 0.81 -10.62
CA VAL A 19 11.26 -0.33 -11.56
C VAL A 19 11.67 -1.55 -10.75
N LYS A 20 10.89 -2.63 -10.80
CA LYS A 20 11.31 -3.91 -10.19
C LYS A 20 12.62 -4.33 -10.88
N ALA A 21 13.52 -5.01 -10.15
CA ALA A 21 14.84 -5.43 -10.62
C ALA A 21 14.85 -6.38 -11.85
N ASN A 22 13.69 -6.69 -12.43
CA ASN A 22 13.50 -7.58 -13.57
C ASN A 22 12.63 -6.89 -14.64
N GLY A 23 13.05 -5.72 -15.13
CA GLY A 23 12.63 -5.09 -16.40
C GLY A 23 11.15 -4.78 -16.65
N LEU A 24 10.24 -5.16 -15.74
CA LEU A 24 8.80 -5.04 -15.92
C LEU A 24 8.28 -3.76 -15.26
N PRO A 25 7.42 -2.98 -15.95
CA PRO A 25 6.83 -1.76 -15.42
C PRO A 25 6.26 -1.99 -14.02
N VAL A 26 6.58 -1.12 -13.07
CA VAL A 26 5.91 -1.11 -11.76
C VAL A 26 4.48 -0.69 -12.01
N LYS A 27 3.59 -1.69 -12.01
CA LYS A 27 2.16 -1.51 -11.83
C LYS A 27 1.94 -0.44 -10.76
N ALA A 28 1.17 0.59 -11.10
CA ALA A 28 0.92 1.74 -10.23
C ALA A 28 0.66 1.28 -8.80
N PRO A 29 1.23 1.95 -7.78
CA PRO A 29 0.94 1.62 -6.38
C PRO A 29 -0.58 1.65 -6.23
N LYS A 30 -1.16 0.48 -5.96
CA LYS A 30 -2.60 0.36 -5.87
C LYS A 30 -3.02 1.24 -4.71
N GLU A 31 -3.98 2.14 -4.93
CA GLU A 31 -4.47 3.04 -3.90
C GLU A 31 -4.84 2.23 -2.66
N THR A 32 -4.12 2.40 -1.56
CA THR A 32 -4.43 1.79 -0.28
C THR A 32 -5.29 2.73 0.54
N VAL A 33 -6.14 2.14 1.37
CA VAL A 33 -6.95 2.81 2.37
C VAL A 33 -6.57 2.27 3.73
N THR A 34 -6.72 3.11 4.76
CA THR A 34 -6.34 2.80 6.13
C THR A 34 -7.59 2.60 6.98
N CYS A 35 -7.64 1.50 7.73
CA CYS A 35 -8.77 1.18 8.58
C CYS A 35 -8.82 2.17 9.76
N GLN A 36 -9.95 2.82 9.98
CA GLN A 36 -10.09 3.79 11.07
C GLN A 36 -10.07 3.16 12.46
N ASN A 37 -10.35 1.86 12.57
CA ASN A 37 -10.32 1.14 13.86
C ASN A 37 -8.88 0.73 14.24
N CYS A 38 -8.19 -0.01 13.37
CA CYS A 38 -6.92 -0.65 13.69
C CYS A 38 -5.72 -0.14 12.88
N ARG A 39 -5.92 0.87 12.01
CA ARG A 39 -4.89 1.47 11.13
C ARG A 39 -4.24 0.51 10.14
N LYS A 40 -4.88 -0.63 9.84
CA LYS A 40 -4.41 -1.55 8.81
C LYS A 40 -4.61 -0.95 7.43
N GLU A 41 -3.56 -0.99 6.60
CA GLU A 41 -3.62 -0.58 5.20
C GLU A 41 -4.07 -1.76 4.32
N ILE A 42 -5.14 -1.55 3.55
CA ILE A 42 -5.67 -2.53 2.59
C ILE A 42 -5.88 -1.80 1.26
N VAL A 43 -5.71 -2.51 0.14
CA VAL A 43 -5.91 -1.90 -1.18
C VAL A 43 -7.39 -1.59 -1.40
N LYS A 44 -7.70 -0.33 -1.77
CA LYS A 44 -9.04 0.20 -2.04
C LYS A 44 -9.82 -0.65 -3.05
N ALA A 45 -9.14 -1.18 -4.06
CA ALA A 45 -9.73 -2.01 -5.10
C ALA A 45 -10.23 -3.38 -4.60
N PHE A 46 -9.82 -3.84 -3.42
CA PHE A 46 -10.24 -5.12 -2.86
C PHE A 46 -11.42 -4.94 -1.90
N THR A 47 -12.58 -4.54 -2.43
CA THR A 47 -13.81 -4.28 -1.66
C THR A 47 -14.25 -5.47 -0.80
N GLN A 48 -14.04 -6.71 -1.26
CA GLN A 48 -14.30 -7.92 -0.47
C GLN A 48 -13.39 -8.02 0.76
N GLN A 49 -12.09 -7.71 0.62
CA GLN A 49 -11.14 -7.73 1.74
C GLN A 49 -11.42 -6.61 2.73
N LEU A 50 -11.89 -5.45 2.24
CA LEU A 50 -12.33 -4.36 3.10
C LEU A 50 -13.57 -4.75 3.92
N THR A 51 -14.50 -5.50 3.31
CA THR A 51 -15.71 -6.02 3.97
C THR A 51 -15.35 -7.07 5.02
N ASP A 52 -14.61 -8.11 4.64
CA ASP A 52 -14.13 -9.16 5.55
C ASP A 52 -13.35 -8.57 6.73
N HIS A 53 -12.48 -7.59 6.46
CA HIS A 53 -11.75 -6.92 7.52
C HIS A 53 -12.68 -6.15 8.47
N ALA A 54 -13.72 -5.50 7.95
CA ALA A 54 -14.68 -4.80 8.80
C ALA A 54 -15.48 -5.78 9.69
N GLU A 55 -15.77 -6.98 9.20
CA GLU A 55 -16.44 -8.03 9.98
C GLU A 55 -15.60 -8.52 11.18
N THR A 56 -14.27 -8.35 11.14
CA THR A 56 -13.41 -8.65 12.30
C THR A 56 -13.60 -7.67 13.47
N HIS A 57 -14.22 -6.51 13.22
CA HIS A 57 -14.45 -5.47 14.22
C HIS A 57 -15.88 -5.53 14.74
N LYS A 58 -16.04 -5.93 16.01
CA LYS A 58 -17.35 -6.07 16.63
C LYS A 58 -18.06 -4.70 16.69
N GLY A 59 -19.18 -4.57 15.97
CA GLY A 59 -20.01 -3.36 15.95
C GLY A 59 -19.54 -2.26 14.99
N TRP A 60 -18.54 -2.54 14.15
CA TRP A 60 -18.11 -1.61 13.09
C TRP A 60 -18.62 -2.10 11.73
N THR A 61 -19.20 -1.19 10.96
CA THR A 61 -19.55 -1.46 9.56
C THR A 61 -18.37 -1.12 8.66
N LYS A 62 -18.37 -1.67 7.44
CA LYS A 62 -17.36 -1.36 6.42
C LYS A 62 -17.27 0.13 6.10
N GLU A 63 -18.38 0.86 6.20
CA GLU A 63 -18.42 2.31 5.99
C GLU A 63 -17.70 3.07 7.12
N THR A 64 -17.85 2.61 8.37
CA THR A 64 -17.14 3.18 9.53
C THR A 64 -15.64 2.87 9.47
N CYS A 65 -15.27 1.66 9.06
CA CYS A 65 -13.87 1.28 8.88
C CYS A 65 -13.20 2.04 7.72
N TRP A 66 -13.95 2.30 6.65
CA TRP A 66 -13.45 2.82 5.37
C TRP A 66 -14.28 4.02 4.86
N PRO A 67 -14.24 5.18 5.55
CA PRO A 67 -15.07 6.34 5.19
C PRO A 67 -14.72 6.96 3.82
N SER A 68 -13.53 6.66 3.29
CA SER A 68 -13.06 7.13 1.98
C SER A 68 -13.34 6.15 0.83
N VAL A 69 -14.02 5.04 1.11
CA VAL A 69 -14.36 4.00 0.12
C VAL A 69 -15.86 3.99 -0.11
N GLN A 70 -16.25 4.24 -1.36
CA GLN A 70 -17.62 4.04 -1.80
C GLN A 70 -17.81 2.56 -2.16
N PHE A 71 -18.55 1.83 -1.31
CA PHE A 71 -19.01 0.48 -1.62
C PHE A 71 -20.26 0.60 -2.50
N ALA A 72 -20.09 0.41 -3.81
CA ALA A 72 -21.22 0.31 -4.74
C ALA A 72 -21.93 -1.04 -4.63
#